data_AF-A0A1C0Z1H2-F1
#
_entry.id   AF-A0A1C0Z1H2-F1
#
_cell.length_a   1.000
_cell.length_b   1.000
_cell.length_c   1.000
_cell.angle_alpha   90.00
_cell.angle_beta   90.00
_cell.angle_gamma   90.00
#
_symmetry.space_group_name_H-M   'P 1'
#
loop_
_entity.id
_entity.type
_entity.pdbx_description
1 polymer ?
#
loop_
_entity_poly.entity_id
_entity_poly.type
_entity_poly.pdbx_seq_one_letter_code
_entity_poly.pdbx_strand_id
1 'polypeptide(L)'
;MKFAKMFLLLLLLIATCNTNVVNATTMPTIGEAQFSNSATFSPDDAFLATGVSNETTIWHAKSLEKIQTFQNVGADQALFFDKQGYYLYALSDNQLSAIHFESGEVTYQFASPSRSFTDAVLNDDDDVIYVVEGVTLYYIYIR
;
A
#
# COMPACT_ATOMS: atom_id res chain seq x y z
N MET A 1 -39.81 -45.75 -14.87
CA MET A 1 -38.37 -45.55 -15.16
C MET A 1 -37.95 -44.09 -15.46
N LYS A 2 -38.73 -43.05 -15.06
CA LYS A 2 -38.32 -41.64 -15.25
C LYS A 2 -37.93 -40.89 -13.96
N PHE A 3 -38.14 -41.48 -12.77
CA PHE A 3 -37.82 -40.83 -11.49
C PHE A 3 -36.39 -41.09 -10.98
N ALA A 4 -35.72 -42.16 -11.42
CA ALA A 4 -34.38 -42.50 -10.93
C ALA A 4 -33.24 -41.62 -11.51
N LYS A 5 -33.43 -41.00 -12.69
CA LYS A 5 -32.43 -40.09 -13.28
C LYS A 5 -32.47 -38.67 -12.71
N MET A 6 -33.61 -38.24 -12.15
CA MET A 6 -33.76 -36.90 -11.59
C MET A 6 -33.16 -36.79 -10.16
N PHE A 7 -33.02 -37.92 -9.46
CA PHE A 7 -32.37 -37.95 -8.15
C PHE A 7 -30.83 -37.99 -8.26
N LEU A 8 -30.28 -38.52 -9.36
CA LEU A 8 -28.83 -38.61 -9.56
C LEU A 8 -28.20 -37.27 -9.97
N LEU A 9 -28.98 -36.37 -10.59
CA LEU A 9 -28.55 -34.99 -10.85
C LEU A 9 -28.59 -34.08 -9.60
N LEU A 10 -29.31 -34.46 -8.54
CA LEU A 10 -29.38 -33.67 -7.30
C LEU A 10 -28.21 -33.97 -6.34
N LEU A 11 -27.48 -35.07 -6.57
CA LEU A 11 -26.31 -35.47 -5.76
C LEU A 11 -24.96 -34.94 -6.30
N LEU A 12 -24.94 -34.31 -7.48
CA LEU A 12 -23.74 -33.67 -8.04
C LEU A 12 -23.73 -32.14 -7.93
N LEU A 13 -24.75 -31.54 -7.31
CA LEU A 13 -24.83 -30.10 -7.08
C LEU A 13 -24.57 -29.69 -5.62
N ILE A 14 -23.87 -30.52 -4.84
CA ILE A 14 -23.11 -30.01 -3.70
C ILE A 14 -21.74 -29.63 -4.27
N ALA A 15 -21.71 -28.55 -5.05
CA ALA A 15 -20.48 -27.82 -5.23
C ALA A 15 -20.09 -27.37 -3.81
N THR A 16 -19.18 -28.12 -3.19
CA THR A 16 -18.51 -27.65 -1.99
C THR A 16 -17.86 -26.35 -2.39
N CYS A 17 -18.47 -25.23 -2.02
CA CYS A 17 -17.76 -23.96 -1.92
C CYS A 17 -16.69 -24.21 -0.88
N ASN A 18 -15.51 -24.66 -1.32
CA ASN A 18 -14.34 -24.65 -0.48
C ASN A 18 -14.07 -23.17 -0.21
N THR A 19 -14.61 -22.66 0.88
CA THR A 19 -14.07 -21.47 1.52
C THR A 19 -12.69 -21.87 1.99
N ASN A 20 -11.70 -21.76 1.09
CA ASN A 20 -10.30 -21.79 1.46
C ASN A 20 -10.07 -20.56 2.35
N VAL A 21 -10.44 -20.67 3.62
CA VAL A 21 -10.08 -19.69 4.63
C VAL A 21 -8.59 -19.91 4.84
N VAL A 22 -7.79 -19.06 4.21
CA VAL A 22 -6.35 -19.03 4.45
C VAL A 22 -6.15 -18.54 5.87
N ASN A 23 -5.46 -19.33 6.70
CA ASN A 23 -5.07 -18.87 8.03
C ASN A 23 -4.14 -17.66 7.88
N ALA A 24 -4.50 -16.53 8.47
CA ALA A 24 -3.64 -15.36 8.53
C ALA A 24 -2.72 -15.44 9.76
N THR A 25 -1.44 -15.20 9.55
CA THR A 25 -0.46 -15.01 10.64
C THR A 25 -0.24 -13.50 10.81
N THR A 26 -0.32 -13.01 12.04
CA THR A 26 -0.06 -11.59 12.34
C THR A 26 1.43 -11.30 12.38
N MET A 27 1.85 -10.18 11.80
CA MET A 27 3.16 -9.61 12.09
C MET A 27 3.20 -9.04 13.52
N PRO A 28 4.39 -8.88 14.13
CA PRO A 28 4.53 -8.09 15.34
C PRO A 28 3.91 -6.70 15.17
N THR A 29 3.31 -6.16 16.23
CA THR A 29 2.68 -4.84 16.22
C THR A 29 3.67 -3.77 15.72
N ILE A 30 3.33 -3.08 14.64
CA ILE A 30 4.21 -2.12 13.95
C ILE A 30 4.04 -0.66 14.42
N GLY A 31 3.78 -0.45 15.72
CA GLY A 31 3.62 0.88 16.34
C GLY A 31 2.31 1.03 17.13
N GLU A 32 2.17 2.13 17.86
CA GLU A 32 0.92 2.49 18.56
C GLU A 32 -0.02 3.24 17.60
N ALA A 33 -0.67 2.53 16.67
CA ALA A 33 -1.53 3.19 15.68
C ALA A 33 -2.96 3.39 16.22
N GLN A 34 -3.44 4.65 16.25
CA GLN A 34 -4.87 4.97 16.43
C GLN A 34 -5.63 5.19 15.12
N PHE A 35 -4.97 5.48 13.99
CA PHE A 35 -5.64 5.66 12.69
C PHE A 35 -4.71 5.29 11.51
N SER A 36 -5.32 4.64 10.50
CA SER A 36 -4.85 4.27 9.14
C SER A 36 -3.39 3.85 8.96
N ASN A 37 -3.20 2.64 8.42
CA ASN A 37 -1.90 2.10 8.05
C ASN A 37 -1.88 1.83 6.54
N SER A 38 -0.82 2.25 5.85
CA SER A 38 -0.55 1.83 4.48
C SER A 38 0.60 0.81 4.45
N ALA A 39 0.64 0.00 3.39
CA ALA A 39 1.74 -0.93 3.17
C ALA A 39 1.94 -1.17 1.67
N THR A 40 3.19 -1.33 1.25
CA THR A 40 3.54 -1.64 -0.14
C THR A 40 4.82 -2.45 -0.23
N PHE A 41 4.92 -3.36 -1.19
CA PHE A 41 6.16 -4.06 -1.49
C PHE A 41 7.05 -3.20 -2.39
N SER A 42 8.37 -3.35 -2.24
CA SER A 42 9.29 -2.89 -3.28
C SER A 42 9.04 -3.66 -4.58
N PRO A 43 9.38 -3.10 -5.76
CA PRO A 43 9.12 -3.75 -7.05
C PRO A 43 9.78 -5.13 -7.23
N ASP A 44 10.82 -5.42 -6.45
CA ASP A 44 11.54 -6.70 -6.44
C ASP A 44 11.09 -7.66 -5.32
N ASP A 45 10.04 -7.32 -4.58
CA ASP A 45 9.51 -8.04 -3.42
C ASP A 45 10.53 -8.28 -2.28
N ALA A 46 11.69 -7.63 -2.30
CA ALA A 46 12.72 -7.81 -1.28
C ALA A 46 12.37 -7.08 0.03
N PHE A 47 11.63 -5.98 -0.07
CA PHE A 47 11.28 -5.09 1.02
C PHE A 47 9.78 -4.87 1.11
N LEU A 48 9.33 -4.65 2.34
CA LEU A 48 7.99 -4.15 2.64
C LEU A 48 8.17 -2.77 3.27
N ALA A 49 7.45 -1.78 2.76
CA ALA A 49 7.32 -0.48 3.40
C ALA A 49 5.94 -0.39 4.08
N THR A 50 5.89 0.18 5.27
CA THR A 50 4.64 0.41 6.01
C THR A 50 4.59 1.82 6.56
N GLY A 51 3.46 2.50 6.37
CA GLY A 51 3.18 3.82 6.92
C GLY A 51 2.29 3.75 8.15
N VAL A 52 2.67 4.43 9.23
CA VAL A 52 1.85 4.61 10.43
C VAL A 52 2.04 6.03 10.95
N SER A 53 0.96 6.82 11.01
CA SER A 53 1.02 8.21 11.49
C SER A 53 2.12 9.00 10.74
N ASN A 54 3.15 9.49 11.43
CA ASN A 54 4.28 10.24 10.87
C ASN A 54 5.52 9.39 10.59
N GLU A 55 5.39 8.07 10.60
CA GLU A 55 6.49 7.14 10.42
C GLU A 55 6.28 6.26 9.21
N THR A 56 7.34 6.10 8.42
CA THR A 56 7.41 5.09 7.37
C THR A 56 8.52 4.11 7.72
N THR A 57 8.21 2.83 7.85
CA THR A 57 9.17 1.79 8.24
C THR A 57 9.42 0.82 7.09
N ILE A 58 10.68 0.48 6.87
CA ILE A 58 11.14 -0.51 5.90
C ILE A 58 11.51 -1.80 6.62
N TRP A 59 11.02 -2.91 6.07
CA TRP A 59 11.22 -4.25 6.56
C TRP A 59 11.81 -5.12 5.45
N HIS A 60 12.64 -6.08 5.82
CA HIS A 60 12.96 -7.16 4.90
C HIS A 60 11.70 -8.04 4.74
N ALA A 61 11.18 -8.17 3.52
CA ALA A 61 9.86 -8.76 3.29
C ALA A 61 9.74 -10.22 3.79
N LYS A 62 10.84 -10.99 3.68
CA LYS A 62 10.85 -12.41 4.02
C LYS A 62 11.08 -12.68 5.51
N SER A 63 12.03 -11.98 6.14
CA SER A 63 12.35 -12.19 7.56
C SER A 63 11.52 -11.31 8.49
N LEU A 64 10.87 -10.27 7.95
CA LEU A 64 10.18 -9.22 8.70
C LEU A 64 11.11 -8.48 9.68
N GLU A 65 12.41 -8.51 9.41
CA GLU A 65 13.38 -7.72 10.17
C GLU A 65 13.27 -6.26 9.77
N LYS A 66 13.17 -5.39 10.78
CA LYS A 66 13.15 -3.94 10.57
C LYS A 66 14.53 -3.49 10.09
N ILE A 67 14.55 -2.78 8.96
CA ILE A 67 15.77 -2.23 8.37
C ILE A 67 15.95 -0.78 8.80
N GLN A 68 14.91 0.04 8.61
CA GLN A 68 14.98 1.48 8.86
C GLN A 68 13.59 2.06 9.12
N THR A 69 13.52 3.16 9.87
CA THR A 69 12.31 3.98 10.00
C THR A 69 12.63 5.42 9.60
N PHE A 70 11.89 5.95 8.64
CA PHE A 70 11.87 7.36 8.26
C PHE A 70 10.91 8.11 9.18
N GLN A 71 11.45 9.10 9.88
CA GLN A 71 10.71 9.92 10.85
C GLN A 71 10.17 11.18 10.17
N ASN A 72 9.00 11.66 10.62
CA ASN A 72 8.29 12.81 10.03
C ASN A 72 7.91 12.63 8.56
N VAL A 73 7.73 11.38 8.13
CA VAL A 73 7.25 11.04 6.79
C VAL A 73 5.99 10.20 6.95
N GLY A 74 4.86 10.91 6.97
CA GLY A 74 3.56 10.29 7.14
C GLY A 74 3.05 9.65 5.85
N ALA A 75 2.43 8.49 6.01
CA ALA A 75 1.94 7.66 4.92
C ALA A 75 0.60 7.01 5.29
N ASP A 76 -0.27 7.73 5.97
CA ASP A 76 -1.57 7.22 6.43
C ASP A 76 -2.61 7.10 5.29
N GLN A 77 -2.39 7.77 4.15
CA GLN A 77 -3.28 7.74 2.98
C GLN A 77 -2.81 6.77 1.90
N ALA A 78 -1.56 6.90 1.45
CA ALA A 78 -0.98 6.05 0.42
C ALA A 78 0.54 5.90 0.58
N LEU A 79 1.06 4.78 0.09
CA LEU A 79 2.48 4.47 0.05
C LEU A 79 2.78 3.64 -1.19
N PHE A 80 3.68 4.10 -2.05
CA PHE A 80 4.00 3.40 -3.31
C PHE A 80 5.43 3.67 -3.75
N PHE A 81 6.04 2.67 -4.38
CA PHE A 81 7.34 2.80 -5.03
C PHE A 81 7.18 3.28 -6.47
N ASP A 82 8.21 3.94 -7.00
CA ASP A 82 8.41 3.98 -8.45
C ASP A 82 8.73 2.57 -8.98
N LYS A 83 8.61 2.38 -10.29
CA LYS A 83 8.81 1.07 -10.92
C LYS A 83 10.21 0.51 -10.70
N GLN A 84 11.20 1.39 -10.59
CA GLN A 84 12.60 1.01 -10.41
C GLN A 84 12.97 0.77 -8.94
N GLY A 85 12.15 1.20 -7.98
CA GLY A 85 12.39 1.07 -6.55
C GLY A 85 13.38 2.10 -5.98
N TYR A 86 13.73 3.14 -6.74
CA TYR A 86 14.63 4.20 -6.28
C TYR A 86 13.93 5.18 -5.35
N TYR A 87 12.63 5.37 -5.50
CA TYR A 87 11.84 6.30 -4.71
C TYR A 87 10.65 5.62 -4.06
N LEU A 88 10.44 5.98 -2.80
CA LEU A 88 9.24 5.65 -2.04
C LEU A 88 8.44 6.94 -1.81
N TYR A 89 7.19 6.95 -2.27
CA TYR A 89 6.28 8.06 -2.11
C TYR A 89 5.35 7.79 -0.95
N ALA A 90 5.35 8.69 0.02
CA ALA A 90 4.55 8.63 1.23
C ALA A 90 3.54 9.78 1.22
N LEU A 91 2.25 9.45 1.29
CA LEU A 91 1.15 10.40 1.31
C LEU A 91 0.46 10.39 2.68
N SER A 92 0.48 11.55 3.33
CA SER A 92 -0.37 11.88 4.48
C SER A 92 -1.56 12.74 4.07
N ASP A 93 -2.44 13.04 5.02
CA ASP A 93 -3.59 13.93 4.83
C ASP A 93 -3.23 15.31 4.23
N ASN A 94 -1.98 15.78 4.36
CA ASN A 94 -1.59 17.12 3.96
C ASN A 94 -0.27 17.22 3.21
N GLN A 95 0.45 16.11 3.05
CA GLN A 95 1.78 16.10 2.47
C GLN A 95 2.03 14.83 1.66
N LEU A 96 2.59 15.01 0.46
CA LEU A 96 3.24 13.97 -0.31
C LEU A 96 4.75 14.18 -0.20
N SER A 97 5.49 13.14 0.19
CA SER A 97 6.95 13.14 0.25
C SER A 97 7.53 12.07 -0.66
N ALA A 98 8.57 12.39 -1.44
CA ALA A 98 9.37 11.42 -2.17
C ALA A 98 10.69 11.16 -1.44
N ILE A 99 10.90 9.92 -1.03
CA ILE A 99 12.06 9.47 -0.27
C ILE A 99 12.95 8.68 -1.21
N HIS A 100 14.20 9.07 -1.38
CA HIS A 100 15.18 8.22 -2.06
C HIS A 100 15.45 6.99 -1.19
N PHE A 101 15.10 5.82 -1.70
CA PHE A 101 14.93 4.59 -0.91
C PHE A 101 16.20 4.17 -0.18
N GLU A 102 17.36 4.20 -0.87
CA GLU A 102 18.62 3.74 -0.27
C GLU A 102 19.20 4.75 0.73
N SER A 103 19.09 6.05 0.47
CA SER A 103 19.68 7.08 1.33
C SER A 103 18.76 7.52 2.45
N GLY A 104 17.45 7.32 2.30
CA GLY A 104 16.42 7.88 3.17
C GLY A 104 16.23 9.38 3.04
N GLU A 105 16.81 10.01 2.03
CA GLU A 105 16.71 11.45 1.81
C GLU A 105 15.33 11.80 1.24
N VAL A 106 14.67 12.79 1.84
CA VAL A 106 13.46 13.37 1.26
C VAL A 106 13.88 14.37 0.17
N THR A 107 13.61 14.02 -1.08
CA THR A 107 14.07 14.78 -2.26
C THR A 107 13.00 15.74 -2.80
N TYR A 108 11.73 15.42 -2.54
CA TYR A 108 10.59 16.21 -2.98
C TYR A 108 9.49 16.21 -1.94
N GLN A 109 8.83 17.36 -1.78
CA GLN A 109 7.62 17.48 -0.97
C GLN A 109 6.58 18.36 -1.66
N PHE A 110 5.33 17.93 -1.59
CA PHE A 110 4.15 18.71 -1.96
C PHE A 110 3.21 18.75 -0.77
N ALA A 111 2.85 19.95 -0.32
CA ALA A 111 2.00 20.13 0.85
C ALA A 111 0.79 21.02 0.52
N SER A 112 -0.36 20.68 1.10
CA SER A 112 -1.58 21.48 1.02
C SER A 112 -2.06 21.86 2.43
N PRO A 113 -2.47 23.13 2.66
CA PRO A 113 -2.95 23.56 3.97
C PRO A 113 -4.32 22.98 4.35
N SER A 114 -5.07 22.43 3.39
CA SER A 114 -6.43 21.91 3.60
C SER A 114 -6.48 20.59 4.39
N ARG A 115 -5.37 19.83 4.41
CA ARG A 115 -5.26 18.52 5.04
C ARG A 115 -6.34 17.52 4.58
N SER A 116 -6.52 17.38 3.28
CA SER A 116 -7.55 16.52 2.69
C SER A 116 -7.08 15.66 1.52
N PHE A 117 -5.78 15.35 1.44
CA PHE A 117 -5.31 14.33 0.51
C PHE A 117 -5.90 12.97 0.89
N THR A 118 -6.26 12.20 -0.14
CA THR A 118 -6.98 10.92 0.04
C THR A 118 -6.35 9.77 -0.71
N ASP A 119 -5.68 10.05 -1.83
CA ASP A 119 -4.97 9.06 -2.62
C ASP A 119 -3.95 9.73 -3.53
N ALA A 120 -2.95 8.98 -3.96
CA ALA A 120 -2.03 9.39 -5.01
C ALA A 120 -1.51 8.21 -5.81
N VAL A 121 -1.26 8.44 -7.10
CA VAL A 121 -0.75 7.41 -8.03
C VAL A 121 0.28 8.00 -9.00
N LEU A 122 1.28 7.20 -9.35
CA LEU A 122 2.16 7.46 -10.48
C LEU A 122 1.51 7.03 -11.80
N ASN A 123 1.87 7.70 -12.90
CA ASN A 123 1.63 7.18 -14.24
C ASN A 123 2.66 6.11 -14.61
N ASP A 124 2.41 5.40 -15.72
CA ASP A 124 3.26 4.29 -16.18
C ASP A 124 4.72 4.67 -16.49
N ASP A 125 4.99 5.95 -16.76
CA ASP A 125 6.31 6.49 -17.09
C ASP A 125 7.07 7.03 -15.85
N ASP A 126 6.46 6.98 -14.65
CA ASP A 126 7.00 7.50 -13.37
C ASP A 126 7.38 9.00 -13.37
N ASP A 127 6.83 9.82 -14.27
CA ASP A 127 7.16 11.24 -14.39
C ASP A 127 6.06 12.20 -13.89
N VAL A 128 4.86 11.67 -13.61
CA VAL A 128 3.73 12.44 -13.10
C VAL A 128 3.05 11.71 -11.94
N ILE A 129 2.86 12.42 -10.83
CA ILE A 129 2.02 11.99 -9.71
C ILE A 129 0.67 12.68 -9.78
N TYR A 130 -0.40 11.90 -9.74
CA TYR A 130 -1.76 12.38 -9.55
C TYR A 130 -2.11 12.34 -8.06
N VAL A 131 -2.54 13.47 -7.47
CA VAL A 131 -2.94 13.56 -6.05
C VAL A 131 -4.38 14.04 -5.94
N VAL A 132 -5.20 13.32 -5.19
CA VAL A 132 -6.61 13.65 -4.98
C VAL A 132 -6.79 14.42 -3.67
N GLU A 133 -7.34 15.62 -3.76
CA GLU A 133 -7.72 16.47 -2.62
C GLU A 133 -9.21 16.84 -2.72
N GLY A 134 -10.08 16.08 -2.04
CA GLY A 134 -11.53 16.26 -2.14
C GLY A 134 -12.02 16.05 -3.57
N VAL A 135 -12.44 17.13 -4.26
CA VAL A 135 -12.86 17.11 -5.67
C VAL A 135 -11.79 17.60 -6.64
N THR A 136 -10.62 18.00 -6.12
CA THR A 136 -9.49 18.50 -6.90
C THR A 136 -8.53 17.37 -7.20
N LEU A 137 -8.06 17.33 -8.45
CA LEU A 137 -6.98 16.44 -8.89
C LEU A 137 -5.76 17.29 -9.26
N TYR A 138 -4.66 17.11 -8.54
CA TYR A 138 -3.36 17.65 -8.93
C TYR A 138 -2.65 16.66 -9.85
N TYR A 139 -1.94 17.17 -10.85
CA TYR A 139 -0.95 16.42 -11.62
C TYR A 139 0.40 17.13 -11.41
N ILE A 140 1.38 16.39 -10.91
CA ILE A 140 2.65 16.94 -10.43
C ILE A 140 3.77 16.28 -11.22
N TYR A 141 4.50 17.08 -11.99
CA TYR A 141 5.70 16.60 -12.68
C TYR A 141 6.85 16.42 -11.68
N ILE A 142 7.47 15.25 -11.73
CA ILE A 142 8.64 14.89 -10.95
C ILE A 142 9.75 14.50 -11.94
N ARG A 143 10.91 15.15 -11.84
CA ARG A 143 12.08 14.93 -12.70
C ARG A 143 13.33 15.02 -11.87
#